data_AF-A0A4V6S0Z8-F1
#
_entry.id   AF-A0A4V6S0Z8-F1
#
_cell.length_a   1.000
_cell.length_b   1.000
_cell.length_c   1.000
_cell.angle_alpha   90.00
_cell.angle_beta   90.00
_cell.angle_gamma   90.00
#
_symmetry.space_group_name_H-M   'P 1'
#
loop_
_entity.id
_entity.type
_entity.pdbx_description
1 polymer ?
#
loop_
_entity_poly.entity_id
_entity_poly.type
_entity_poly.pdbx_seq_one_letter_code
_entity_poly.pdbx_strand_id
1 'polypeptide(L)' 'MSNWRSSFTFNKYSQIAARALRQSLKETERVSAEKRGNTILRYQEWKNGQAGQLRI' A
#
# COMPACT_ATOMS: atom_id res chain seq x y z
N MET A 1 -10.77 13.07 -18.09
CA MET A 1 -10.07 13.04 -16.78
C MET A 1 -9.63 11.62 -16.50
N SER A 2 -8.44 11.39 -15.97
CA SER A 2 -7.91 10.04 -15.70
C SER A 2 -8.79 9.31 -14.66
N ASN A 3 -9.30 8.13 -15.02
CA ASN A 3 -10.29 7.35 -14.27
C ASN A 3 -9.91 6.98 -12.82
N TRP A 4 -8.63 6.96 -12.46
CA TRP A 4 -8.20 6.58 -11.11
C TRP A 4 -8.58 7.61 -10.04
N ARG A 5 -8.76 8.88 -10.42
CA ARG A 5 -9.03 9.99 -9.48
C ARG A 5 -10.37 9.86 -8.76
N SER A 6 -11.34 9.14 -9.32
CA SER A 6 -12.63 8.87 -8.68
C SER A 6 -12.58 7.74 -7.66
N SER A 7 -11.57 6.86 -7.75
CA SER A 7 -11.52 5.61 -6.97
C SER A 7 -10.47 5.64 -5.87
N PHE A 8 -9.36 6.35 -6.09
CA PHE A 8 -8.21 6.35 -5.19
C PHE A 8 -7.62 7.75 -5.00
N THR A 9 -7.04 7.96 -3.82
CA THR A 9 -6.17 9.12 -3.59
C THR A 9 -4.84 8.96 -4.32
N PHE A 10 -4.13 10.07 -4.55
CA PHE A 10 -2.84 10.06 -5.24
C PHE A 10 -1.82 9.10 -4.61
N ASN A 11 -1.78 9.04 -3.27
CA ASN A 11 -0.87 8.15 -2.54
C ASN A 11 -1.13 6.67 -2.86
N LYS A 12 -2.40 6.27 -3.01
CA LYS A 12 -2.75 4.89 -3.35
C LYS A 12 -2.42 4.59 -4.81
N TYR A 13 -2.69 5.53 -5.71
CA TYR A 13 -2.33 5.41 -7.12
C TYR A 13 -0.81 5.23 -7.31
N SER A 14 0.01 6.07 -6.67
CA SER A 14 1.47 6.01 -6.79
C SER A 14 2.03 4.70 -6.21
N GLN A 15 1.47 4.20 -5.10
CA GLN A 15 1.83 2.89 -4.55
C GLN A 15 1.55 1.74 -5.51
N ILE A 16 0.39 1.75 -6.20
CA ILE A 16 0.01 0.72 -7.18
C ILE A 16 0.96 0.76 -8.39
N ALA A 17 1.21 1.95 -8.95
CA ALA A 17 2.13 2.12 -10.07
C ALA A 17 3.55 1.66 -9.70
N ALA A 18 4.03 2.02 -8.51
CA ALA A 18 5.33 1.57 -8.02
C ALA A 18 5.39 0.05 -7.82
N ARG A 19 4.29 -0.61 -7.42
CA ARG A 19 4.25 -2.08 -7.33
C ARG A 19 4.37 -2.72 -8.72
N ALA A 20 3.59 -2.24 -9.69
CA ALA A 20 3.65 -2.74 -11.06
C ALA A 20 5.06 -2.60 -11.65
N LEU A 21 5.70 -1.45 -11.46
CA LEU A 21 7.06 -1.20 -11.93
C LEU A 21 8.09 -2.17 -11.33
N ARG A 22 7.98 -2.50 -10.04
CA ARG A 22 8.89 -3.46 -9.39
C ARG A 22 8.76 -4.87 -9.97
N GLN A 23 7.54 -5.29 -10.30
CA GLN A 23 7.30 -6.60 -10.91
C GLN A 23 7.85 -6.70 -12.35
N SER A 24 8.07 -5.56 -13.01
CA SER A 24 8.67 -5.51 -14.35
C SER A 24 10.20 -5.53 -14.34
N LEU A 25 10.86 -5.51 -13.18
CA LEU A 25 12.33 -5.54 -13.07
C LEU A 25 12.88 -6.96 -13.21
N LYS A 26 14.17 -7.06 -13.58
CA LYS A 26 14.93 -8.32 -13.54
C LYS A 26 15.02 -8.85 -12.11
N GLU A 27 15.16 -10.17 -11.97
CA GLU A 27 15.05 -10.87 -10.68
C GLU A 27 15.96 -10.31 -9.58
N THR A 28 17.21 -9.98 -9.89
CA THR A 28 18.17 -9.43 -8.91
C THR A 28 17.69 -8.11 -8.32
N GLU A 29 17.21 -7.21 -9.18
CA GLU A 29 16.72 -5.88 -8.79
C GLU A 29 15.32 -5.96 -8.16
N ARG A 30 14.50 -6.92 -8.61
CA ARG A 30 13.15 -7.17 -8.09
C ARG A 30 13.19 -7.52 -6.61
N VAL A 31 14.08 -8.43 -6.19
CA VAL A 31 14.20 -8.87 -4.79
C VAL A 31 14.57 -7.71 -3.86
N SER A 32 15.52 -6.87 -4.27
CA SER A 32 15.88 -5.66 -3.51
C SER A 32 14.70 -4.67 -3.46
N ALA A 33 14.02 -4.49 -4.58
CA ALA A 33 12.94 -3.51 -4.69
C ALA A 33 11.65 -3.92 -3.96
N GLU A 34 11.32 -5.22 -3.89
CA GLU A 34 10.13 -5.75 -3.24
C GLU A 34 10.11 -5.50 -1.74
N LYS A 35 11.28 -5.49 -1.08
CA LYS A 35 11.38 -5.20 0.36
C LYS A 35 10.72 -3.86 0.74
N ARG A 36 10.72 -2.89 -0.18
CA ARG A 36 10.10 -1.56 0.01
C ARG A 36 8.58 -1.56 -0.03
N GLY A 37 7.97 -2.62 -0.55
CA GLY A 37 6.52 -2.75 -0.69
C GLY A 37 5.84 -3.44 0.50
N ASN A 38 6.61 -4.00 1.43
CA ASN A 38 6.07 -4.70 2.58
C ASN A 38 5.71 -3.69 3.70
N THR A 39 4.49 -3.75 4.21
CA THR A 39 4.03 -2.90 5.32
C THR A 39 3.26 -3.77 6.30
N ILE A 40 3.84 -3.99 7.48
CA ILE A 40 3.26 -4.81 8.56
C ILE A 40 2.53 -3.98 9.62
N LEU A 41 2.23 -2.72 9.31
CA LEU A 41 1.62 -1.80 10.26
C LEU A 41 0.19 -2.24 10.58
N ARG A 42 -0.10 -2.44 11.86
CA ARG A 42 -1.46 -2.70 12.36
C ARG A 42 -2.03 -1.38 12.88
N TYR A 43 -3.20 -1.01 12.37
CA TYR A 43 -3.92 0.19 12.79
C TYR A 43 -5.15 -0.21 13.60
N GLN A 44 -5.34 0.44 14.75
CA GLN A 44 -6.53 0.28 15.57
C GLN A 44 -7.21 1.64 15.75
N GLU A 45 -8.47 1.73 15.36
CA GLU A 45 -9.31 2.88 15.69
C GLU A 45 -9.78 2.77 17.14
N TRP A 46 -9.66 3.87 17.91
CA TRP A 46 -10.16 3.98 19.28
C TRP A 46 -11.33 4.95 19.31
N LYS A 47 -12.42 4.57 19.99
CA LYS A 47 -13.60 5.43 20.18
C LYS A 47 -14.10 5.29 21.61
N ASN A 48 -14.45 6.41 22.24
CA ASN A 48 -14.97 6.47 23.62
C ASN A 48 -14.07 5.72 24.63
N GLY A 49 -12.75 5.78 24.47
CA GLY A 49 -11.80 5.13 25.37
C GLY A 49 -11.69 3.60 25.21
N GLN A 50 -12.40 3.00 24.26
CA GLN A 50 -12.30 1.57 23.96
C GLN A 50 -11.61 1.36 22.62
N ALA A 51 -10.71 0.38 22.58
CA ALA A 51 -10.15 -0.10 21.34
C ALA A 51 -11.28 -0.70 20.50
N GLY A 52 -11.43 -0.25 19.26
CA GLY A 52 -12.35 -0.88 18.31
C GLY A 52 -11.96 -2.33 18.03
N GLN A 53 -12.80 -3.06 17.31
CA GLN A 53 -12.50 -4.44 16.92
C GLN A 53 -11.20 -4.49 16.11
N LEU A 54 -10.29 -5.39 16.50
CA LEU A 54 -9.05 -5.62 15.77
C LEU A 54 -9.38 -6.13 14.37
N ARG A 55 -9.09 -5.31 13.36
CA ARG A 55 -9.14 -5.74 11.96
C ARG A 55 -7.87 -6.56 11.70
N ILE A 56 -8.04 -7.89 11.75
CA ILE A 56 -7.01 -8.88 11.40
C ILE A 56 -6.95 -9.00 9.88
#